data_AF-A0AA97LHX0-F1
#
_entry.id   AF-A0AA97LHX0-F1
#
_cell.length_a   1.000
_cell.length_b   1.000
_cell.length_c   1.000
_cell.angle_alpha   90.00
_cell.angle_beta   90.00
_cell.angle_gamma   90.00
#
_symmetry.space_group_name_H-M   'P 1'
#
loop_
_entity.id
_entity.type
_entity.pdbx_description
1 polymer ?
#
loop_
_entity_poly.entity_id
_entity_poly.type
_entity_poly.pdbx_seq_one_letter_code
_entity_poly.pdbx_strand_id
1 'polypeptide(L)'
;MKVPVAVVRLPRGPDGTSRGFDPNSPRFQALGPSSLSSLVTPNTAELEEEQQGRVLLRERYLRSLLAMARQPVSFAMYEKVNVTALFGASDIDILNFQVSELQTPLGVQREALLRCSDIIAYSFEL
;
A
#
# COMPACT_ATOMS: atom_id res chain seq x y z
N MET A 1 -0.36 25.65 6.27
CA MET A 1 -1.68 25.08 6.65
C MET A 1 -1.59 23.56 6.59
N LYS A 2 -1.93 22.83 7.66
CA LYS A 2 -1.98 21.35 7.63
C LYS A 2 -3.25 20.93 6.90
N VAL A 3 -3.12 20.32 5.72
CA VAL A 3 -4.25 19.74 4.99
C VAL A 3 -4.64 18.45 5.72
N PRO A 4 -5.87 18.30 6.23
CA PRO A 4 -6.31 17.08 6.87
C PRO A 4 -6.43 15.97 5.82
N VAL A 5 -5.70 14.87 6.01
CA VAL A 5 -5.85 13.66 5.20
C VAL A 5 -7.11 12.93 5.69
N ALA A 6 -8.09 12.73 4.81
CA ALA A 6 -9.27 11.94 5.14
C ALA A 6 -8.87 10.47 5.29
N VAL A 7 -8.72 10.01 6.54
CA VAL A 7 -8.46 8.60 6.84
C VAL A 7 -9.80 7.92 7.15
N VAL A 8 -10.29 7.08 6.23
CA VAL A 8 -11.39 6.16 6.54
C VAL A 8 -10.83 5.06 7.44
N ARG A 9 -11.18 5.12 8.74
CA ARG A 9 -10.77 4.10 9.69
C ARG A 9 -11.63 2.86 9.49
N LEU A 10 -11.00 1.75 9.08
CA LEU A 10 -11.65 0.45 9.00
C LEU A 10 -12.28 0.06 10.35
N PRO A 11 -13.38 -0.73 10.34
CA PRO A 11 -13.99 -1.28 11.54
C PRO A 11 -12.97 -2.08 12.35
N ARG A 12 -13.21 -2.20 13.65
CA ARG A 12 -12.35 -3.00 14.54
C ARG A 12 -12.35 -4.46 14.05
N GLY A 13 -11.20 -5.12 14.20
CA GLY A 13 -11.09 -6.54 13.87
C GLY A 13 -12.03 -7.40 14.74
N PRO A 14 -12.20 -8.69 14.39
CA PRO A 14 -13.13 -9.61 15.06
C PRO A 14 -12.93 -9.71 16.58
N ASP A 15 -11.71 -9.48 17.05
CA ASP A 15 -11.34 -9.55 18.47
C ASP A 15 -11.72 -8.28 19.26
N GLY A 16 -12.19 -7.22 18.59
CA GLY A 16 -12.75 -6.00 19.19
C GLY A 16 -11.75 -5.06 19.90
N THR A 17 -10.55 -5.53 20.20
CA THR A 17 -9.52 -4.81 20.97
C THR A 17 -8.47 -4.13 20.08
N SER A 18 -8.09 -4.76 18.98
CA SER A 18 -7.01 -4.31 18.10
C SER A 18 -7.54 -3.79 16.75
N ARG A 19 -6.90 -2.73 16.24
CA ARG A 19 -7.11 -2.20 14.88
C ARG A 19 -6.03 -2.70 13.90
N GLY A 20 -5.35 -3.80 14.23
CA GLY A 20 -4.24 -4.33 13.42
C GLY A 20 -2.89 -3.65 13.68
N PHE A 21 -2.76 -2.89 14.79
CA PHE A 21 -1.53 -2.23 15.23
C PHE A 21 -1.00 -2.80 16.56
N ASP A 22 -1.54 -3.93 17.01
CA ASP A 22 -1.02 -4.61 18.20
C ASP A 22 0.37 -5.17 17.89
N PRO A 23 1.42 -4.76 18.64
CA PRO A 23 2.79 -5.23 18.42
C PRO A 23 2.95 -6.75 18.63
N ASN A 24 2.01 -7.40 19.32
CA ASN A 24 2.00 -8.84 19.50
C ASN A 24 1.13 -9.57 18.46
N SER A 25 0.47 -8.85 17.55
CA SER A 25 -0.36 -9.49 16.52
C SER A 25 0.50 -10.27 15.51
N PRO A 26 0.01 -11.41 14.97
CA PRO A 26 0.71 -12.15 13.92
C PRO A 26 1.07 -11.27 12.71
N ARG A 27 0.18 -10.33 12.38
CA ARG A 27 0.38 -9.34 11.32
C ARG A 27 1.55 -8.40 11.61
N PHE A 28 1.63 -7.83 12.81
CA PHE A 28 2.74 -6.95 13.19
C PHE A 28 4.07 -7.72 13.23
N GLN A 29 4.06 -8.98 13.69
CA GLN A 29 5.26 -9.82 13.71
C GLN A 29 5.73 -10.18 12.29
N ALA A 30 4.80 -10.45 11.36
CA ALA A 30 5.12 -10.79 9.98
C ALA A 30 5.58 -9.58 9.15
N LEU A 31 4.97 -8.40 9.37
CA LEU A 31 5.30 -7.15 8.68
C LEU A 31 6.36 -6.32 9.43
N GLY A 32 6.71 -6.75 10.63
CA GLY A 32 7.73 -6.12 11.46
C GLY A 32 9.09 -6.19 10.77
N PRO A 33 10.02 -5.28 11.12
CA PRO A 33 11.37 -5.33 10.58
C PRO A 33 11.97 -6.73 10.73
N SER A 34 12.35 -7.37 9.62
CA SER A 34 13.25 -8.53 9.65
C SER A 34 14.61 -8.17 10.28
N SER A 35 14.95 -6.88 10.35
CA SER A 35 16.07 -6.33 11.11
C SER A 35 15.89 -6.36 12.64
N LEU A 36 14.70 -6.67 13.18
CA LEU A 36 14.53 -6.96 14.63
C LEU A 36 14.99 -8.36 15.02
N SER A 37 15.41 -9.20 14.06
CA SER A 37 16.03 -10.50 14.33
C SER A 37 17.51 -10.40 14.74
N SER A 38 18.03 -9.22 15.08
CA SER A 38 19.27 -9.13 15.84
C SER A 38 18.95 -9.13 17.33
N LEU A 39 19.25 -10.25 17.98
CA LEU A 39 19.38 -10.44 19.44
C LEU A 39 20.49 -9.57 20.06
N VAL A 40 20.76 -8.40 19.50
CA VAL A 40 21.77 -7.45 19.93
C VAL A 40 21.02 -6.14 20.11
N THR A 41 20.95 -5.65 21.35
CA THR A 41 20.45 -4.31 21.70
C THR A 41 20.84 -3.32 20.60
N PRO A 42 19.91 -2.91 19.73
CA PRO A 42 20.25 -1.92 18.72
C PRO A 42 20.45 -0.62 19.50
N ASN A 43 21.50 0.14 19.19
CA ASN A 43 21.64 1.48 19.72
C ASN A 43 20.32 2.22 19.47
N THR A 44 19.65 2.67 20.54
CA THR A 44 18.30 3.26 20.45
C THR A 44 18.26 4.42 19.47
N ALA A 45 19.36 5.17 19.35
CA ALA A 45 19.54 6.25 18.38
C ALA A 45 19.51 5.77 16.91
N GLU A 46 20.13 4.64 16.59
CA GLU A 46 20.15 4.07 15.23
C GLU A 46 18.75 3.59 14.82
N LEU A 47 18.00 2.98 15.76
CA LEU A 47 16.60 2.61 15.52
C LEU A 47 15.70 3.82 15.30
N GLU A 48 15.90 4.89 16.08
CA GLU A 48 15.12 6.13 15.93
C GLU A 48 15.37 6.75 14.55
N GLU A 49 16.62 6.82 14.11
CA GLU A 49 16.98 7.31 12.78
C GLU A 49 16.37 6.45 11.66
N GLU A 50 16.46 5.11 11.78
CA GLU A 50 15.86 4.18 10.83
C GLU A 50 14.33 4.37 10.75
N GLN A 51 13.66 4.51 11.90
CA GLN A 51 12.21 4.74 11.95
C GLN A 51 11.83 6.08 11.34
N GLN A 52 12.60 7.15 11.58
CA GLN A 52 12.38 8.43 10.92
C GLN A 52 12.52 8.30 9.40
N GLY A 53 13.52 7.57 8.92
CA GLY A 53 13.71 7.26 7.50
C GLY A 53 12.51 6.50 6.91
N ARG A 54 12.02 5.47 7.60
CA ARG A 54 10.84 4.69 7.20
C ARG A 54 9.58 5.55 7.13
N VAL A 55 9.36 6.42 8.11
CA VAL A 55 8.22 7.35 8.14
C VAL A 55 8.28 8.30 6.94
N LEU A 56 9.44 8.90 6.67
CA LEU A 56 9.62 9.81 5.54
C LEU A 56 9.34 9.12 4.19
N LEU A 57 9.90 7.93 3.97
CA LEU A 57 9.68 7.15 2.75
C LEU A 57 8.21 6.74 2.61
N ARG A 58 7.61 6.28 3.70
CA ARG A 58 6.20 5.87 3.71
C ARG A 58 5.28 7.04 3.42
N GLU A 59 5.54 8.21 4.01
CA GLU A 59 4.77 9.43 3.75
C GLU A 59 4.81 9.80 2.25
N ARG A 60 6.01 9.82 1.65
CA ARG A 60 6.17 10.14 0.22
C ARG A 60 5.42 9.14 -0.66
N TYR A 61 5.52 7.86 -0.34
CA TYR A 61 4.82 6.80 -1.05
C TYR A 61 3.28 6.94 -0.92
N LEU A 62 2.76 7.21 0.27
CA LEU A 62 1.33 7.42 0.46
C LEU A 62 0.82 8.67 -0.27
N ARG A 63 1.64 9.74 -0.34
CA ARG A 63 1.31 10.93 -1.13
C ARG A 63 1.27 10.64 -2.63
N SER A 64 2.13 9.77 -3.16
CA SER A 64 2.06 9.37 -4.57
C SER A 64 0.81 8.55 -4.89
N LEU A 65 0.39 7.65 -3.99
CA LEU A 65 -0.89 6.95 -4.13
C LEU A 65 -2.08 7.92 -4.15
N LEU A 66 -2.03 8.96 -3.33
CA LEU A 66 -3.07 9.99 -3.31
C LEU A 66 -3.09 10.82 -4.59
N ALA A 67 -1.93 11.13 -5.17
CA ALA A 67 -1.84 11.81 -6.46
C ALA A 67 -2.37 10.96 -7.62
N MET A 68 -2.21 9.63 -7.53
CA MET A 68 -2.70 8.67 -8.51
C MET A 68 -4.24 8.49 -8.47
N ALA A 69 -4.91 8.93 -7.39
CA ALA A 69 -6.36 8.79 -7.23
C ALA A 69 -7.13 9.41 -8.41
N ARG A 70 -7.97 8.60 -9.04
CA ARG A 70 -8.77 8.92 -10.24
C ARG A 70 -7.96 9.26 -11.50
N GLN A 71 -6.65 9.00 -11.49
CA GLN A 71 -5.84 9.10 -12.70
C GLN A 71 -5.87 7.78 -13.49
N PRO A 72 -5.74 7.85 -14.83
CA PRO A 72 -5.41 6.68 -15.62
C PRO A 72 -4.03 6.15 -15.22
N VAL A 73 -3.97 4.84 -14.94
CA VAL A 73 -2.74 4.14 -14.56
C VAL A 73 -2.56 2.95 -15.49
N SER A 74 -1.36 2.83 -16.04
CA SER A 74 -0.93 1.67 -16.81
C SER A 74 -0.27 0.67 -15.87
N PHE A 75 -0.71 -0.58 -15.92
CA PHE A 75 -0.16 -1.70 -15.16
C PHE A 75 0.51 -2.69 -16.11
N ALA A 76 1.77 -3.01 -15.84
CA ALA A 76 2.47 -4.11 -16.46
C ALA A 76 2.25 -5.37 -15.61
N MET A 77 1.70 -6.42 -16.22
CA MET A 77 1.35 -7.69 -15.58
C MET A 77 2.17 -8.84 -16.16
N TYR A 78 2.02 -10.03 -15.61
CA TYR A 78 2.61 -11.25 -16.16
C TYR A 78 2.13 -11.53 -17.60
N GLU A 79 2.86 -12.40 -18.31
CA GLU A 79 2.59 -12.76 -19.71
C GLU A 79 2.61 -11.56 -20.68
N LYS A 80 3.37 -10.51 -20.34
CA LYS A 80 3.51 -9.27 -21.13
C LYS A 80 2.17 -8.55 -21.36
N VAL A 81 1.21 -8.75 -20.45
CA VAL A 81 -0.08 -8.08 -20.50
C VAL A 81 0.07 -6.68 -19.91
N ASN A 82 -0.32 -5.67 -20.70
CA ASN A 82 -0.44 -4.29 -20.22
C ASN A 82 -1.93 -3.93 -20.19
N VAL A 83 -2.38 -3.43 -19.05
CA VAL A 83 -3.76 -2.97 -18.86
C VAL A 83 -3.75 -1.53 -18.36
N THR A 84 -4.80 -0.78 -18.72
CA THR A 84 -4.99 0.58 -18.25
C THR A 84 -6.28 0.66 -17.47
N ALA A 85 -6.30 1.36 -16.35
CA ALA A 85 -7.51 1.55 -15.55
C ALA A 85 -7.47 2.89 -14.81
N LEU A 86 -8.63 3.36 -14.34
CA LEU A 86 -8.70 4.47 -13.41
C LEU A 86 -8.41 3.95 -12.00
N PHE A 87 -7.35 4.46 -11.37
CA PHE A 87 -7.04 4.06 -10.00
C PHE A 87 -8.04 4.65 -9.02
N GLY A 88 -8.64 3.82 -8.18
CA GLY A 88 -9.56 4.27 -7.14
C GLY A 88 -8.90 4.30 -5.77
N ALA A 89 -8.47 3.15 -5.28
CA ALA A 89 -7.89 3.02 -3.93
C ALA A 89 -6.93 1.83 -3.81
N SER A 90 -6.15 1.84 -2.73
CA SER A 90 -5.36 0.69 -2.27
C SER A 90 -5.69 0.37 -0.83
N ASP A 91 -5.52 -0.88 -0.44
CA ASP A 91 -5.50 -1.27 0.98
C ASP A 91 -4.26 -0.71 1.68
N ILE A 92 -4.26 -0.69 3.01
CA ILE A 92 -3.16 -0.08 3.78
C ILE A 92 -1.83 -0.81 3.58
N ASP A 93 -1.86 -2.11 3.27
CA ASP A 93 -0.66 -2.92 3.06
C ASP A 93 -0.19 -2.95 1.60
N ILE A 94 -0.93 -2.30 0.70
CA ILE A 94 -0.62 -2.24 -0.73
C ILE A 94 -0.57 -3.64 -1.35
N LEU A 95 -1.46 -4.52 -0.90
CA LEU A 95 -1.60 -5.86 -1.47
C LEU A 95 -2.60 -5.87 -2.62
N ASN A 96 -3.44 -4.83 -2.75
CA ASN A 96 -4.48 -4.76 -3.76
C ASN A 96 -4.73 -3.31 -4.22
N PHE A 97 -5.11 -3.16 -5.49
CA PHE A 97 -5.60 -1.92 -6.09
C PHE A 97 -7.02 -2.11 -6.59
N GLN A 98 -7.94 -1.33 -6.03
CA GLN A 98 -9.27 -1.16 -6.62
C GLN A 98 -9.17 -0.17 -7.77
N VAL A 99 -9.68 -0.59 -8.92
CA VAL A 99 -9.66 0.18 -10.15
C VAL A 99 -11.02 0.11 -10.83
N SER A 100 -11.35 1.15 -11.59
CA SER A 100 -12.52 1.17 -12.47
C SER A 100 -12.09 1.28 -13.93
N GLU A 101 -12.99 0.89 -14.84
CA GLU A 101 -12.76 0.97 -16.30
C GLU A 101 -11.48 0.25 -16.75
N LEU A 102 -11.21 -0.93 -16.17
CA LEU A 102 -10.03 -1.73 -16.51
C LEU A 102 -10.12 -2.23 -17.96
N GLN A 103 -9.26 -1.68 -18.81
CA GLN A 103 -9.11 -2.04 -20.21
C GLN A 103 -8.22 -3.28 -20.32
N THR A 104 -8.83 -4.38 -20.72
CA THR A 104 -8.15 -5.64 -21.03
C THR A 104 -8.24 -5.91 -22.53
N PRO A 105 -7.40 -6.81 -23.08
CA PRO A 105 -7.51 -7.23 -24.48
C PRO A 105 -8.88 -7.81 -24.88
N LEU A 106 -9.65 -8.32 -23.92
CA LEU A 106 -10.98 -8.91 -24.15
C LEU A 106 -12.11 -7.89 -24.04
N GLY A 107 -11.84 -6.69 -23.53
CA GLY A 107 -12.84 -5.64 -23.31
C GLY A 107 -12.63 -4.88 -22.00
N VAL A 108 -13.63 -4.08 -21.65
CA VAL A 108 -13.60 -3.20 -20.47
C VAL A 108 -14.34 -3.84 -19.31
N GLN A 109 -13.63 -4.03 -18.20
CA GLN A 109 -14.21 -4.44 -16.93
C GLN A 109 -14.54 -3.21 -16.10
N ARG A 110 -15.82 -3.04 -15.73
CA ARG A 110 -16.30 -1.82 -15.05
C ARG A 110 -15.61 -1.57 -13.71
N GLU A 111 -15.48 -2.60 -12.89
CA GLU A 111 -14.85 -2.57 -11.57
C GLU A 111 -13.99 -3.81 -11.40
N ALA A 112 -12.78 -3.64 -10.87
CA ALA A 112 -11.84 -4.73 -10.64
C ALA A 112 -10.97 -4.49 -9.40
N LEU A 113 -10.46 -5.60 -8.85
CA LEU A 113 -9.45 -5.59 -7.80
C LEU A 113 -8.20 -6.28 -8.36
N LEU A 114 -7.14 -5.51 -8.62
CA LEU A 114 -5.85 -6.06 -9.04
C LEU A 114 -5.04 -6.42 -7.80
N ARG A 115 -4.56 -7.66 -7.70
CA ARG A 115 -3.68 -8.07 -6.61
C ARG A 115 -2.26 -7.62 -6.92
N CYS A 116 -1.51 -7.21 -5.91
CA CYS A 116 -0.11 -6.83 -6.05
C CYS A 116 0.73 -7.97 -6.63
N SER A 117 0.37 -9.23 -6.34
CA SER A 117 1.02 -10.42 -6.92
C SER A 117 0.84 -10.56 -8.42
N ASP A 118 -0.12 -9.85 -9.04
CA ASP A 118 -0.38 -9.91 -10.47
C ASP A 118 0.31 -8.75 -11.23
N ILE A 119 0.84 -7.76 -10.49
CA ILE A 119 1.41 -6.52 -11.01
C ILE A 119 2.94 -6.56 -10.89
N ILE A 120 3.63 -6.28 -11.99
CA ILE A 120 5.09 -6.12 -12.04
C ILE A 120 5.46 -4.65 -11.80
N ALA A 121 4.74 -3.73 -12.45
CA ALA A 121 4.96 -2.30 -12.34
C ALA A 121 3.70 -1.52 -12.67
N TYR A 122 3.63 -0.26 -12.23
CA TYR A 122 2.59 0.68 -12.63
C TYR A 122 3.17 2.07 -12.90
N SER A 123 2.52 2.82 -13.79
CA SER A 123 2.93 4.18 -14.17
C SER A 123 1.72 5.07 -14.42
N PHE A 124 1.83 6.34 -14.04
CA PHE A 124 0.80 7.36 -14.24
C PHE A 124 1.46 8.73 -14.46
N GLU A 125 0.72 9.65 -15.05
CA GLU A 125 1.14 11.04 -15.21
C GLU A 125 0.71 11.86 -13.98
N LEU A 126 1.61 12.73 -13.50
CA LEU A 126 1.46 13.57 -12.32
C LEU A 126 0.92 14.96 -12.66
#